data_AF-A0A1E5PGD6-F1
#
_entry.id   AF-A0A1E5PGD6-F1
#
_cell.length_a   1.000
_cell.length_b   1.000
_cell.length_c   1.000
_cell.angle_alpha   90.00
_cell.angle_beta   90.00
_cell.angle_gamma   90.00
#
_symmetry.space_group_name_H-M   'P 1'
#
loop_
_entity.id
_entity.type
_entity.pdbx_description
1 polymer ?
#
loop_
_entity_poly.entity_id
_entity_poly.type
_entity_poly.pdbx_seq_one_letter_code
_entity_poly.pdbx_strand_id
1 'polypeptide(L)'
;MNQDKSSEHISFAIDLTVEEARRRAEVVAALGPDWDPVAVLEGEEQASALLYSGLDAEQQRTYDMLVSAGVLPGEGPGRAASH
;
A
#
# COMPACT_ATOMS: atom_id res chain seq x y z
N MET A 1 16.33 49.32 -14.51
CA MET A 1 16.31 48.19 -13.55
C MET A 1 15.62 47.02 -14.21
N ASN A 2 16.33 45.90 -14.41
CA ASN A 2 15.75 44.57 -14.29
C ASN A 2 16.92 43.58 -14.17
N GLN A 3 17.36 43.36 -12.92
CA GLN A 3 18.34 42.31 -12.66
C GLN A 3 17.63 40.98 -12.91
N ASP A 4 18.09 40.28 -13.92
CA ASP A 4 17.64 38.96 -14.29
C ASP A 4 17.94 37.99 -13.13
N LYS A 5 16.92 37.71 -12.30
CA LYS A 5 17.00 36.82 -11.14
C LYS A 5 17.16 35.35 -11.52
N SER A 6 17.40 35.02 -12.78
CA SER A 6 17.59 33.65 -13.25
C SER A 6 18.98 33.09 -12.97
N SER A 7 19.93 33.92 -12.49
CA SER A 7 21.35 33.56 -12.37
C SER A 7 21.74 32.70 -11.14
N GLU A 8 20.80 32.12 -10.40
CA GLU A 8 21.14 31.36 -9.19
C GLU A 8 20.32 30.06 -9.02
N HIS A 9 19.90 29.44 -10.13
CA HIS A 9 19.33 28.10 -10.07
C HIS A 9 20.43 27.04 -10.13
N ILE A 10 20.48 26.18 -9.10
CA ILE A 10 21.36 25.02 -9.06
C ILE A 10 20.59 23.82 -9.61
N SER A 11 21.19 23.09 -10.54
CA SER A 11 20.62 21.83 -11.03
C SER A 11 20.61 20.80 -9.90
N PHE A 12 19.43 20.35 -9.50
CA PHE A 12 19.23 19.29 -8.53
C PHE A 12 18.70 18.05 -9.26
N ALA A 13 19.48 16.96 -9.22
CA ALA A 13 19.09 15.66 -9.73
C ALA A 13 19.13 14.66 -8.58
N ILE A 14 18.07 13.87 -8.43
CA ILE A 14 17.96 12.83 -7.42
C ILE A 14 17.48 11.54 -8.08
N ASP A 15 18.13 10.43 -7.75
CA ASP A 15 17.68 9.11 -8.18
C ASP A 15 16.65 8.57 -7.20
N LEU A 16 15.37 8.66 -7.59
CA LEU A 16 14.27 8.18 -6.77
C LEU A 16 14.30 6.66 -6.55
N THR A 17 14.96 5.90 -7.41
CA THR A 17 15.08 4.44 -7.23
C THR A 17 15.98 4.13 -6.04
N VAL A 18 17.11 4.83 -5.94
CA VAL A 18 18.04 4.70 -4.82
C VAL A 18 17.41 5.21 -3.53
N GLU A 19 16.72 6.34 -3.58
CA GLU A 19 16.05 6.90 -2.40
C GLU A 19 14.88 6.04 -1.92
N GLU A 20 14.13 5.42 -2.82
CA GLU A 20 13.07 4.47 -2.45
C GLU A 20 13.64 3.21 -1.80
N ALA A 21 14.76 2.68 -2.31
CA ALA A 21 15.45 1.57 -1.67
C ALA A 21 15.91 1.92 -0.24
N ARG A 22 16.46 3.13 -0.04
CA ARG A 22 16.83 3.64 1.28
C ARG A 22 15.62 3.76 2.19
N ARG A 23 14.53 4.38 1.73
CA ARG A 23 13.29 4.53 2.50
C ARG A 23 12.75 3.19 2.95
N ARG A 24 12.70 2.19 2.06
CA ARG A 24 12.24 0.83 2.40
C ARG A 24 13.15 0.16 3.43
N ALA A 25 14.46 0.30 3.31
CA ALA A 25 15.41 -0.25 4.28
C ALA A 25 15.21 0.35 5.67
N GLU A 26 15.04 1.67 5.78
CA GLU A 26 14.78 2.35 7.05
C GLU A 26 13.43 1.93 7.67
N VAL A 27 12.40 1.72 6.83
CA VAL A 27 11.10 1.21 7.30
C VAL A 27 11.25 -0.19 7.89
N VAL A 28 11.94 -1.10 7.20
CA VAL A 28 12.16 -2.47 7.71
C VAL A 28 13.00 -2.43 8.99
N ALA A 29 14.02 -1.58 9.06
CA ALA A 29 14.83 -1.40 10.27
C ALA A 29 14.00 -0.90 11.46
N ALA A 30 13.07 0.04 11.24
CA ALA A 30 12.20 0.58 12.27
C ALA A 30 11.17 -0.43 12.81
N LEU A 31 10.75 -1.40 11.99
CA LEU A 31 9.87 -2.50 12.40
C LEU A 31 10.57 -3.48 13.36
N GLY A 32 11.90 -3.54 13.30
CA GLY A 32 12.73 -4.30 14.23
C GLY A 32 12.90 -5.78 13.86
N PRO A 33 13.81 -6.49 14.56
CA PRO A 33 14.18 -7.87 14.23
C PRO A 33 13.08 -8.90 14.51
N ASP A 34 12.10 -8.55 15.37
CA ASP A 34 10.99 -9.44 15.73
C ASP A 34 9.80 -9.31 14.77
N TRP A 35 9.87 -8.44 13.77
CA TRP A 35 8.81 -8.29 12.79
C TRP A 35 8.77 -9.49 11.84
N ASP A 36 7.69 -10.26 11.91
CA ASP A 36 7.37 -11.34 10.99
C ASP A 36 6.35 -10.86 9.94
N PRO A 37 6.78 -10.52 8.71
CA PRO A 37 5.89 -10.02 7.68
C PRO A 37 4.86 -11.07 7.22
N VAL A 38 5.16 -12.36 7.36
CA VAL A 38 4.23 -13.44 6.98
C VAL A 38 3.13 -13.52 8.02
N ALA A 39 3.48 -13.55 9.31
CA ALA A 39 2.49 -13.58 10.39
C ALA A 39 1.57 -12.34 10.36
N VAL A 40 2.11 -11.16 10.04
CA VAL A 40 1.30 -9.94 9.87
C VAL A 40 0.32 -10.09 8.70
N LEU A 41 0.78 -10.59 7.55
CA LEU A 41 -0.09 -10.79 6.39
C LEU A 41 -1.21 -11.79 6.68
N GLU A 42 -0.89 -12.91 7.32
CA GLU A 42 -1.88 -13.91 7.74
C GLU A 42 -2.90 -13.31 8.72
N GLY A 43 -2.45 -12.49 9.67
CA GLY A 43 -3.33 -11.78 10.59
C GLY A 43 -4.30 -10.82 9.88
N GLU A 44 -3.82 -10.09 8.88
CA GLU A 44 -4.64 -9.19 8.06
C GLU A 44 -5.66 -9.95 7.19
N GLU A 45 -5.33 -11.15 6.71
CA GLU A 45 -6.26 -12.03 5.99
C GLU A 45 -7.35 -12.57 6.92
N GLN A 46 -6.98 -13.04 8.11
CA GLN A 46 -7.92 -13.50 9.13
C GLN A 46 -8.86 -12.39 9.58
N ALA A 47 -8.33 -11.19 9.85
CA ALA A 47 -9.14 -10.04 10.23
C ALA A 47 -10.13 -9.64 9.13
N SER A 48 -9.71 -9.70 7.86
CA SER A 48 -10.59 -9.44 6.72
C SER A 48 -11.71 -10.46 6.60
N ALA A 49 -11.41 -11.76 6.77
CA ALA A 49 -12.41 -12.81 6.77
C ALA A 49 -13.44 -12.62 7.90
N LEU A 50 -12.99 -12.19 9.09
CA LEU A 50 -13.87 -11.86 10.20
C LEU A 50 -14.76 -10.64 9.89
N LEU A 51 -14.21 -9.60 9.26
CA LEU A 51 -14.95 -8.38 8.93
C LEU A 51 -16.16 -8.64 8.01
N TYR A 52 -16.00 -9.58 7.07
CA TYR A 52 -17.06 -9.99 6.15
C TYR A 52 -17.68 -11.34 6.52
N SER A 53 -17.52 -11.76 7.77
CA SER A 53 -18.19 -12.95 8.29
C SER A 53 -19.65 -12.64 8.66
N GLY A 54 -20.52 -13.62 8.48
CA GLY A 54 -21.91 -13.53 8.96
C GLY A 54 -22.79 -12.52 8.22
N LEU A 55 -22.44 -12.17 6.98
CA LEU A 55 -23.28 -11.32 6.13
C LEU A 55 -24.62 -12.00 5.85
N ASP A 56 -25.69 -11.23 5.94
CA ASP A 56 -26.99 -11.66 5.42
C ASP A 56 -27.04 -11.64 3.89
N ALA A 57 -28.14 -12.09 3.30
CA ALA A 57 -28.26 -12.21 1.85
C ALA A 57 -28.24 -10.87 1.09
N GLU A 58 -28.60 -9.74 1.72
CA GLU A 58 -28.52 -8.43 1.10
C GLU A 58 -27.11 -7.85 1.22
N GLN A 59 -26.49 -8.02 2.38
CA GLN A 59 -25.11 -7.64 2.64
C GLN A 59 -24.14 -8.43 1.75
N GLN A 60 -24.34 -9.73 1.58
CA GLN A 60 -23.52 -10.56 0.69
C GLN A 60 -23.62 -10.08 -0.76
N ARG A 61 -24.82 -9.77 -1.26
CA ARG A 61 -25.00 -9.22 -2.61
C ARG A 61 -24.28 -7.88 -2.81
N THR A 62 -24.29 -7.04 -1.78
CA THR A 62 -23.57 -5.76 -1.80
C THR A 62 -22.07 -5.98 -1.78
N TYR A 63 -21.58 -6.90 -0.94
CA TYR A 63 -20.17 -7.28 -0.90
C TYR A 63 -19.69 -7.80 -2.25
N ASP A 64 -20.41 -8.75 -2.86
CA ASP A 64 -20.06 -9.32 -4.17
C ASP A 64 -20.03 -8.24 -5.26
N MET A 65 -20.98 -7.31 -5.25
CA MET A 65 -20.99 -6.17 -6.17
C MET A 65 -19.74 -5.30 -5.99
N LEU A 66 -19.37 -4.97 -4.76
CA LEU A 66 -18.21 -4.13 -4.47
C LEU A 66 -16.88 -4.81 -4.82
N VAL A 67 -16.78 -6.13 -4.61
CA VAL A 67 -15.63 -6.92 -5.06
C VAL A 67 -15.55 -6.91 -6.58
N SER A 68 -16.66 -7.13 -7.28
CA SER A 68 -16.69 -7.11 -8.76
C SER A 68 -16.31 -5.75 -9.35
N ALA A 69 -16.64 -4.66 -8.63
CA ALA A 69 -16.30 -3.30 -9.02
C ALA A 69 -14.85 -2.91 -8.65
N GLY A 70 -14.10 -3.78 -7.95
CA GLY A 70 -12.75 -3.50 -7.47
C GLY A 70 -12.69 -2.51 -6.31
N VAL A 71 -13.83 -2.24 -5.66
CA VAL A 71 -13.91 -1.35 -4.49
C VAL A 71 -13.45 -2.07 -3.23
N LEU A 72 -13.81 -3.35 -3.10
CA LEU A 72 -13.35 -4.22 -2.02
C LEU A 72 -12.38 -5.28 -2.55
N PRO A 73 -11.39 -5.69 -1.74
CA PRO A 73 -10.54 -6.82 -2.08
C PRO A 73 -11.38 -8.10 -2.10
N GLY A 74 -11.21 -8.92 -3.13
CA GLY A 74 -11.84 -10.25 -3.20
C GLY A 74 -11.07 -11.31 -2.40
N GLU A 75 -11.71 -12.46 -2.17
CA GLU A 75 -11.06 -13.65 -1.62
C GLU A 75 -10.16 -14.30 -2.69
N GLY A 76 -8.90 -13.87 -2.77
CA GLY A 76 -7.93 -14.44 -3.72
C GLY A 76 -6.49 -14.00 -3.44
N PRO A 77 -5.48 -14.76 -3.92
CA PRO A 77 -4.07 -14.45 -3.70
C PRO A 77 -3.69 -13.24 -4.56
N GLY A 78 -3.89 -12.04 -4.01
CA GLY A 78 -3.76 -10.82 -4.81
C GLY A 78 -4.04 -9.55 -4.04
N ARG A 79 -3.56 -9.43 -2.79
CA ARG A 79 -3.52 -8.14 -2.08
C ARG A 79 -2.48 -7.17 -2.65
N ALA A 80 -1.64 -7.62 -3.58
CA ALA A 80 -0.96 -6.74 -4.51
C ALA A 80 -1.84 -6.61 -5.76
N ALA A 81 -2.50 -5.46 -5.92
CA ALA A 81 -3.09 -5.10 -7.20
C ALA A 81 -2.04 -5.30 -8.30
N SER A 82 -2.38 -6.10 -9.31
CA SER A 82 -1.57 -6.18 -10.52
C SER A 82 -1.57 -4.80 -11.18
N HIS A 83 -0.43 -4.11 -11.08
CA HIS A 83 -0.13 -2.90 -11.83
C HIS A 83 0.48 -3.24 -13.19
#